data_AF-A0A832AVK4-F1
#
_entry.id   AF-A0A832AVK4-F1
#
_cell.length_a   1.000
_cell.length_b   1.000
_cell.length_c   1.000
_cell.angle_alpha   90.00
_cell.angle_beta   90.00
_cell.angle_gamma   90.00
#
_symmetry.space_group_name_H-M   'P 1'
#
loop_
_entity.id
_entity.type
_entity.pdbx_description
1 polymer ?
#
loop_
_entity_poly.entity_id
_entity_poly.type
_entity_poly.pdbx_seq_one_letter_code
_entity_poly.pdbx_strand_id
1 'polypeptide(L)'
;ITMASVADEIIVVPTRAMTEEDRDYSVAFAIPADTDGVKIIARTSKIRIPKGFGSSGMEIGDDENMIIFDDVFVPWDRVFICGEHRYATLAAFLFSLFHRHSYTGCKPATTDVIMGFGALIADYNGVYEKPNIREKLVELAATAELVYAAGVASAVFGRKTPAGTFLPNEVYANVGRRHAGLNFYKELEILAELSGGLPACLPFAEDYLNPELRPLIEKYLKRRSDVPAEHVYRCLFGISNILCSSIGGVQAVAGVHGGGSPVMEDIVIWRTYNFEKKKEIAKYLVGISDQIPED
;
A
#
# COMPACT_ATOMS: atom_id res chain seq x y z
N ILE A 1 -5.21 -2.87 12.55
CA ILE A 1 -4.16 -3.91 12.57
C ILE A 1 -4.62 -4.94 11.59
N THR A 2 -3.88 -5.06 10.49
CA THR A 2 -4.30 -5.85 9.34
C THR A 2 -4.27 -7.34 9.69
N MET A 3 -5.40 -8.01 9.45
CA MET A 3 -5.56 -9.48 9.48
C MET A 3 -5.29 -10.16 10.84
N ALA A 4 -5.42 -9.45 11.96
CA ALA A 4 -5.19 -10.03 13.28
C ALA A 4 -6.23 -11.10 13.66
N SER A 5 -7.47 -11.00 13.16
CA SER A 5 -8.52 -11.98 13.46
C SER A 5 -8.30 -13.37 12.86
N VAL A 6 -7.37 -13.48 11.91
CA VAL A 6 -7.00 -14.73 11.24
C VAL A 6 -5.55 -15.14 11.49
N ALA A 7 -4.87 -14.47 12.42
CA ALA A 7 -3.50 -14.78 12.82
C ALA A 7 -3.49 -15.69 14.05
N ASP A 8 -2.54 -16.63 14.12
CA ASP A 8 -2.35 -17.47 15.31
C ASP A 8 -1.69 -16.68 16.46
N GLU A 9 -0.78 -15.76 16.12
CA GLU A 9 0.06 -15.01 17.07
C GLU A 9 0.02 -13.52 16.74
N ILE A 10 0.05 -12.69 17.79
CA ILE A 10 0.16 -11.24 17.73
C ILE A 10 1.53 -10.84 18.28
N ILE A 11 2.34 -10.19 17.45
CA ILE A 11 3.60 -9.58 17.88
C ILE A 11 3.36 -8.10 18.13
N VAL A 12 3.53 -7.68 19.38
CA VAL A 12 3.38 -6.29 19.80
C VAL A 12 4.74 -5.63 19.80
N VAL A 13 4.86 -4.52 19.09
CA VAL A 13 6.06 -3.67 19.05
C VAL A 13 5.70 -2.21 19.27
N PRO A 14 6.62 -1.40 19.81
CA PRO A 14 6.44 0.04 19.94
C PRO A 14 6.20 0.73 18.60
N THR A 15 5.44 1.82 18.59
CA THR A 15 4.98 2.51 17.36
C THR A 15 5.65 3.86 17.11
N ARG A 16 6.46 4.35 18.05
CA ARG A 16 7.13 5.66 17.98
C ARG A 16 8.45 5.67 18.74
N ALA A 17 9.16 6.78 18.65
CA ALA A 17 10.24 7.07 19.58
C ALA A 17 9.69 7.20 21.01
N MET A 18 10.39 6.55 21.94
CA MET A 18 10.06 6.48 23.37
C MET A 18 11.13 7.21 24.17
N THR A 19 10.71 8.01 25.15
CA THR A 19 11.58 8.66 26.13
C THR A 19 11.65 7.83 27.42
N GLU A 20 12.43 8.28 28.40
CA GLU A 20 12.44 7.67 29.73
C GLU A 20 11.07 7.74 30.42
N GLU A 21 10.27 8.77 30.15
CA GLU A 21 8.90 8.93 30.67
C GLU A 21 7.93 7.90 30.05
N ASP A 22 8.27 7.36 28.87
CA ASP A 22 7.49 6.34 28.17
C ASP A 22 7.87 4.90 28.56
N ARG A 23 8.61 4.71 29.66
CA ARG A 23 9.15 3.40 30.07
C ARG A 23 8.07 2.33 30.16
N ASP A 24 6.91 2.63 30.73
CA ASP A 24 5.84 1.66 30.92
C ASP A 24 5.16 1.24 29.59
N TYR A 25 5.31 2.06 28.54
CA TYR A 25 4.84 1.75 27.17
C TYR A 25 5.95 1.16 26.28
N SER A 26 7.18 1.05 26.80
CA SER A 26 8.34 0.55 26.08
C SER A 26 8.40 -0.98 26.19
N VAL A 27 7.42 -1.65 25.60
CA VAL A 27 7.28 -3.11 25.63
C VAL A 27 7.26 -3.72 24.23
N ALA A 28 7.82 -4.92 24.10
CA ALA A 28 7.68 -5.74 22.91
C ALA A 28 7.57 -7.21 23.31
N PHE A 29 6.61 -7.93 22.75
CA PHE A 29 6.32 -9.31 23.10
C PHE A 29 5.50 -10.02 22.01
N ALA A 30 5.32 -11.33 22.13
CA ALA A 30 4.41 -12.10 21.29
C ALA A 30 3.42 -12.90 22.15
N ILE A 31 2.17 -13.02 21.72
CA ILE A 31 1.15 -13.85 22.37
C ILE A 31 0.23 -14.53 21.35
N PRO A 32 -0.36 -15.70 21.68
CA PRO A 32 -1.47 -16.26 20.91
C PRO A 32 -2.62 -15.25 20.78
N ALA A 33 -3.23 -15.18 19.60
CA ALA A 33 -4.30 -14.22 19.32
C ALA A 33 -5.58 -14.47 20.17
N ASP A 34 -5.74 -15.69 20.69
CA ASP A 34 -6.83 -16.13 21.56
C ASP A 34 -6.48 -16.09 23.05
N THR A 35 -5.38 -15.45 23.44
CA THR A 35 -4.99 -15.30 24.85
C THR A 35 -6.09 -14.61 25.67
N ASP A 36 -6.37 -15.12 26.87
CA ASP A 36 -7.33 -14.53 27.80
C ASP A 36 -7.02 -13.03 28.04
N GLY A 37 -8.08 -12.19 27.94
CA GLY A 37 -7.97 -10.73 28.03
C GLY A 37 -7.75 -10.03 26.68
N VAL A 38 -7.37 -10.74 25.62
CA VAL A 38 -7.28 -10.17 24.26
C VAL A 38 -8.68 -10.04 23.65
N LYS A 39 -9.02 -8.86 23.13
CA LYS A 39 -10.24 -8.63 22.36
C LYS A 39 -9.88 -8.10 20.98
N ILE A 40 -10.33 -8.79 19.94
CA ILE A 40 -10.12 -8.40 18.54
C ILE A 40 -11.45 -7.89 17.98
N ILE A 41 -11.54 -6.58 17.74
CA ILE A 41 -12.72 -5.95 17.15
C ILE A 41 -12.45 -5.75 15.66
N ALA A 42 -13.13 -6.54 14.84
CA ALA A 42 -12.88 -6.63 13.41
C ALA A 42 -13.74 -5.69 12.56
N ARG A 43 -13.10 -5.08 11.55
CA ARG A 43 -13.73 -4.30 10.49
C ARG A 43 -13.39 -4.93 9.15
N THR A 44 -14.16 -5.95 8.77
CA THR A 44 -14.02 -6.65 7.49
C THR A 44 -14.55 -5.85 6.32
N SER A 45 -13.92 -5.93 5.16
CA SER A 45 -14.44 -5.43 3.88
C SER A 45 -14.16 -6.44 2.78
N LYS A 46 -15.14 -6.67 1.90
CA LYS A 46 -14.99 -7.63 0.80
C LYS A 46 -15.74 -7.18 -0.42
N ILE A 47 -15.29 -7.65 -1.57
CA ILE A 47 -16.05 -7.54 -2.82
C ILE A 47 -17.32 -8.39 -2.69
N ARG A 48 -18.46 -7.81 -3.07
CA ARG A 48 -19.74 -8.55 -3.14
C ARG A 48 -19.86 -9.17 -4.52
N ILE A 49 -19.73 -10.49 -4.59
CA ILE A 49 -19.92 -11.26 -5.84
C ILE A 49 -21.20 -12.09 -5.71
N PRO A 50 -22.21 -11.84 -6.55
CA PRO A 50 -23.42 -12.64 -6.55
C PRO A 50 -23.16 -14.06 -7.03
N LYS A 51 -23.92 -15.01 -6.48
CA LYS A 51 -23.89 -16.41 -6.93
C LYS A 51 -24.17 -16.48 -8.43
N GLY A 52 -23.32 -17.21 -9.17
CA GLY A 52 -23.48 -17.41 -10.62
C GLY A 52 -22.80 -16.35 -11.50
N PHE A 53 -22.22 -15.29 -10.95
CA PHE A 53 -21.44 -14.31 -11.74
C PHE A 53 -20.11 -14.89 -12.25
N GLY A 54 -19.45 -15.69 -11.39
CA GLY A 54 -18.12 -16.25 -11.61
C GLY A 54 -17.03 -15.17 -11.58
N SER A 55 -16.00 -15.37 -10.75
CA SER A 55 -14.78 -14.56 -10.78
C SER A 55 -13.59 -15.43 -10.35
N SER A 56 -12.44 -15.30 -11.01
CA SER A 56 -11.26 -16.12 -10.72
C SER A 56 -10.30 -15.50 -9.69
N GLY A 57 -10.58 -14.29 -9.19
CA GLY A 57 -9.65 -13.59 -8.28
C GLY A 57 -10.19 -12.36 -7.55
N MET A 58 -11.49 -12.07 -7.65
CA MET A 58 -12.10 -10.92 -6.97
C MET A 58 -12.73 -11.30 -5.62
N GLU A 59 -12.60 -12.55 -5.18
CA GLU A 59 -13.15 -13.03 -3.89
C GLU A 59 -12.32 -12.61 -2.66
N ILE A 60 -11.39 -11.67 -2.86
CA ILE A 60 -10.47 -11.20 -1.84
C ILE A 60 -11.20 -10.23 -0.89
N GLY A 61 -10.98 -10.44 0.40
CA GLY A 61 -11.39 -9.54 1.46
C GLY A 61 -10.19 -8.97 2.19
N ASP A 62 -10.44 -7.93 2.95
CA ASP A 62 -9.50 -7.30 3.85
C ASP A 62 -10.13 -7.22 5.25
N ASP A 63 -9.31 -7.34 6.28
CA ASP A 63 -9.75 -7.27 7.67
C ASP A 63 -8.84 -6.37 8.48
N GLU A 64 -9.43 -5.33 9.06
CA GLU A 64 -8.71 -4.36 9.88
C GLU A 64 -9.24 -4.40 11.31
N ASN A 65 -8.36 -4.62 12.27
CA ASN A 65 -8.75 -4.86 13.66
C ASN A 65 -8.28 -3.76 14.61
N MET A 66 -9.12 -3.44 15.59
CA MET A 66 -8.69 -2.86 16.85
C MET A 66 -8.42 -4.00 17.84
N ILE A 67 -7.26 -3.99 18.48
CA ILE A 67 -6.87 -4.99 19.46
C ILE A 67 -6.87 -4.33 20.84
N ILE A 68 -7.54 -4.94 21.81
CA ILE A 68 -7.58 -4.52 23.20
C ILE A 68 -6.87 -5.60 24.02
N PHE A 69 -5.96 -5.18 24.90
CA PHE A 69 -5.35 -6.02 25.92
C PHE A 69 -5.95 -5.62 27.27
N ASP A 70 -6.89 -6.42 27.77
CA ASP A 70 -7.58 -6.22 29.06
C ASP A 70 -6.91 -7.10 30.12
N ASP A 71 -5.96 -6.54 30.86
CA ASP A 71 -5.14 -7.22 31.88
C ASP A 71 -4.55 -8.58 31.41
N VAL A 72 -3.96 -8.58 30.22
CA VAL A 72 -3.36 -9.77 29.59
C VAL A 72 -2.04 -10.16 30.27
N PHE A 73 -1.93 -11.42 30.69
CA PHE A 73 -0.67 -11.97 31.18
C PHE A 73 0.25 -12.38 30.03
N VAL A 74 1.48 -11.85 30.00
CA VAL A 74 2.52 -12.20 29.02
C VAL A 74 3.64 -13.00 29.72
N PRO A 75 3.89 -14.26 29.32
CA PRO A 75 4.99 -15.06 29.86
C PRO A 75 6.37 -14.45 29.57
N TRP A 76 7.31 -14.53 30.52
CA TRP A 76 8.64 -13.92 30.40
C TRP A 76 9.47 -14.44 29.22
N ASP A 77 9.28 -15.68 28.80
CA ASP A 77 9.93 -16.27 27.62
C ASP A 77 9.41 -15.70 26.29
N ARG A 78 8.33 -14.92 26.33
CA ARG A 78 7.73 -14.21 25.19
C ARG A 78 7.95 -12.69 25.23
N VAL A 79 8.68 -12.18 26.22
CA VAL A 79 9.00 -10.75 26.37
C VAL A 79 10.35 -10.45 25.73
N PHE A 80 10.39 -9.45 24.84
CA PHE A 80 11.59 -9.04 24.10
C PHE A 80 12.12 -7.67 24.55
N ILE A 81 11.24 -6.77 25.00
CA ILE A 81 11.58 -5.44 25.56
C ILE A 81 10.66 -5.18 26.76
N CYS A 82 11.20 -4.70 27.88
CA CYS A 82 10.48 -4.45 29.13
C CYS A 82 11.00 -3.17 29.83
N GLY A 83 10.77 -2.01 29.19
CA GLY A 83 11.11 -0.69 29.72
C GLY A 83 12.38 -0.07 29.15
N GLU A 84 13.12 -0.78 28.30
CA GLU A 84 14.32 -0.23 27.67
C GLU A 84 13.96 0.68 26.47
N HIS A 85 13.51 1.91 26.77
CA HIS A 85 12.98 2.90 25.83
C HIS A 85 13.85 3.16 24.57
N ARG A 86 15.19 3.10 24.71
CA ARG A 86 16.11 3.24 23.57
C ARG A 86 15.97 2.09 22.56
N TYR A 87 15.82 0.85 23.05
CA TYR A 87 15.60 -0.31 22.19
C TYR A 87 14.16 -0.35 21.66
N ALA A 88 13.19 0.14 22.44
CA ALA A 88 11.82 0.32 21.96
C ALA A 88 11.75 1.26 20.74
N THR A 89 12.44 2.40 20.81
CA THR A 89 12.58 3.33 19.69
C THR A 89 13.22 2.68 18.47
N LEU A 90 14.28 1.90 18.70
CA LEU A 90 14.96 1.18 17.61
C LEU A 90 14.04 0.13 16.97
N ALA A 91 13.27 -0.62 17.77
CA ALA A 91 12.32 -1.62 17.27
C ALA A 91 11.23 -0.97 16.40
N ALA A 92 10.65 0.16 16.83
CA ALA A 92 9.68 0.91 16.04
C ALA A 92 10.24 1.34 14.68
N PHE A 93 11.47 1.87 14.69
CA PHE A 93 12.17 2.27 13.47
C PHE A 93 12.43 1.07 12.55
N LEU A 94 12.99 -0.02 13.07
CA LEU A 94 13.33 -1.19 12.27
C LEU A 94 12.09 -1.87 11.67
N PHE A 95 11.01 -2.01 12.45
CA PHE A 95 9.73 -2.50 11.92
C PHE A 95 9.27 -1.66 10.74
N SER A 96 9.19 -0.34 10.91
CA SER A 96 8.75 0.55 9.83
C SER A 96 9.67 0.46 8.61
N LEU A 97 10.99 0.38 8.80
CA LEU A 97 11.95 0.27 7.71
C LEU A 97 11.72 -0.98 6.85
N PHE A 98 11.59 -2.16 7.47
CA PHE A 98 11.32 -3.41 6.74
C PHE A 98 9.96 -3.38 6.07
N HIS A 99 8.94 -2.90 6.76
CA HIS A 99 7.58 -2.82 6.20
C HIS A 99 7.52 -1.86 5.00
N ARG A 100 8.20 -0.72 5.08
CA ARG A 100 8.35 0.24 3.96
C ARG A 100 9.11 -0.36 2.79
N HIS A 101 10.13 -1.17 3.05
CA HIS A 101 10.81 -1.93 2.00
C HIS A 101 9.85 -2.92 1.33
N SER A 102 9.08 -3.72 2.07
CA SER A 102 8.07 -4.62 1.48
C SER A 102 7.01 -3.87 0.65
N TYR A 103 6.69 -2.63 1.03
CA TYR A 103 5.76 -1.78 0.28
C TYR A 103 6.25 -1.41 -1.11
N THR A 104 7.56 -1.38 -1.33
CA THR A 104 8.14 -1.16 -2.66
C THR A 104 7.86 -2.30 -3.63
N GLY A 105 7.39 -3.46 -3.16
CA GLY A 105 6.87 -4.54 -4.02
C GLY A 105 5.34 -4.53 -4.13
N CYS A 106 4.62 -4.37 -3.01
CA CYS A 106 3.17 -4.51 -3.02
C CYS A 106 2.42 -3.31 -3.64
N LYS A 107 2.96 -2.09 -3.53
CA LYS A 107 2.33 -0.90 -4.12
C LYS A 107 2.42 -0.86 -5.65
N PRO A 108 3.58 -1.13 -6.27
CA PRO A 108 3.64 -1.29 -7.73
C PRO A 108 2.67 -2.35 -8.25
N ALA A 109 2.55 -3.50 -7.58
CA ALA A 109 1.57 -4.51 -7.96
C ALA A 109 0.11 -4.01 -7.88
N THR A 110 -0.19 -3.11 -6.94
CA THR A 110 -1.51 -2.45 -6.88
C THR A 110 -1.68 -1.48 -8.05
N THR A 111 -0.65 -0.69 -8.36
CA THR A 111 -0.63 0.20 -9.53
C THR A 111 -0.78 -0.57 -10.83
N ASP A 112 -0.22 -1.77 -10.97
CA ASP A 112 -0.40 -2.65 -12.13
C ASP A 112 -1.85 -3.08 -12.32
N VAL A 113 -2.57 -3.37 -11.22
CA VAL A 113 -4.00 -3.68 -11.28
C VAL A 113 -4.79 -2.47 -11.75
N ILE A 114 -4.51 -1.28 -11.19
CA ILE A 114 -5.15 -0.01 -11.57
C ILE A 114 -4.89 0.28 -13.07
N MET A 115 -3.63 0.21 -13.48
CA MET A 115 -3.18 0.45 -14.85
C MET A 115 -3.78 -0.58 -15.82
N GLY A 116 -3.83 -1.85 -15.44
CA GLY A 116 -4.43 -2.92 -16.24
C GLY A 116 -5.90 -2.66 -16.52
N PHE A 117 -6.68 -2.31 -15.50
CA PHE A 117 -8.08 -1.93 -15.69
C PHE A 117 -8.25 -0.66 -16.52
N GLY A 118 -7.42 0.37 -16.27
CA GLY A 118 -7.43 1.63 -17.02
C GLY A 118 -7.13 1.45 -18.51
N ALA A 119 -6.11 0.65 -18.82
CA ALA A 119 -5.74 0.28 -20.19
C ALA A 119 -6.86 -0.50 -20.87
N LEU A 120 -7.42 -1.50 -20.18
CA LEU A 120 -8.46 -2.37 -20.73
C LEU A 120 -9.75 -1.61 -21.05
N ILE A 121 -10.21 -0.75 -20.14
CA ILE A 121 -11.43 0.05 -20.40
C ILE A 121 -11.20 1.08 -21.50
N ALA A 122 -10.01 1.67 -21.60
CA ALA A 122 -9.66 2.57 -22.69
C ALA A 122 -9.63 1.86 -24.06
N ASP A 123 -9.14 0.61 -24.12
CA ASP A 123 -9.21 -0.23 -25.32
C ASP A 123 -10.65 -0.55 -25.71
N TYR A 124 -11.47 -1.00 -24.76
CA TYR A 124 -12.88 -1.32 -25.00
C TYR A 124 -13.68 -0.10 -25.47
N ASN A 125 -13.35 1.09 -24.97
CA ASN A 125 -13.94 2.35 -25.41
C ASN A 125 -13.39 2.85 -26.76
N GLY A 126 -12.35 2.21 -27.33
CA GLY A 126 -11.76 2.61 -28.60
C GLY A 126 -10.91 3.88 -28.54
N VAL A 127 -10.41 4.24 -27.35
CA VAL A 127 -9.65 5.48 -27.11
C VAL A 127 -8.23 5.25 -26.61
N TYR A 128 -7.79 3.99 -26.49
CA TYR A 128 -6.46 3.61 -26.00
C TYR A 128 -5.31 4.41 -26.65
N GLU A 129 -5.39 4.64 -27.96
CA GLU A 129 -4.32 5.32 -28.72
C GLU A 129 -4.36 6.84 -28.66
N LYS A 130 -5.32 7.44 -27.93
CA LYS A 130 -5.41 8.90 -27.80
C LYS A 130 -4.24 9.40 -26.93
N PRO A 131 -3.58 10.52 -27.30
CA PRO A 131 -2.40 11.00 -26.58
C PRO A 131 -2.63 11.21 -25.07
N ASN A 132 -3.76 11.82 -24.70
CA ASN A 132 -4.14 12.09 -23.31
C ASN A 132 -4.47 10.84 -22.49
N ILE A 133 -4.69 9.69 -23.14
CA ILE A 133 -4.90 8.38 -22.51
C ILE A 133 -3.55 7.70 -22.30
N ARG A 134 -2.72 7.66 -23.34
CA ARG A 134 -1.36 7.11 -23.27
C ARG A 134 -0.51 7.82 -22.21
N GLU A 135 -0.60 9.14 -22.11
CA GLU A 135 0.12 9.93 -21.10
C GLU A 135 -0.21 9.47 -19.68
N LYS A 136 -1.48 9.23 -19.37
CA LYS A 136 -1.92 8.72 -18.06
C LYS A 136 -1.42 7.32 -17.76
N LEU A 137 -1.46 6.43 -18.76
CA LEU A 137 -0.93 5.08 -18.60
C LEU A 137 0.58 5.08 -18.37
N VAL A 138 1.30 6.00 -19.05
CA VAL A 138 2.74 6.22 -18.82
C VAL A 138 3.00 6.75 -17.41
N GLU A 139 2.17 7.66 -16.88
CA GLU A 139 2.28 8.16 -15.50
C GLU A 139 2.13 7.03 -14.47
N LEU A 140 1.15 6.13 -14.65
CA LEU A 140 0.98 4.95 -13.81
C LEU A 140 2.21 4.02 -13.88
N ALA A 141 2.68 3.71 -15.10
CA ALA A 141 3.84 2.84 -15.31
C ALA A 141 5.11 3.44 -14.68
N ALA A 142 5.36 4.73 -14.88
CA ALA A 142 6.52 5.42 -14.30
C ALA A 142 6.48 5.40 -12.76
N THR A 143 5.30 5.59 -12.18
CA THR A 143 5.10 5.54 -10.72
C THR A 143 5.40 4.14 -10.19
N ALA A 144 4.81 3.10 -10.78
CA ALA A 144 5.01 1.71 -10.37
C ALA A 144 6.49 1.30 -10.44
N GLU A 145 7.13 1.53 -11.59
CA GLU A 145 8.52 1.12 -11.83
C GLU A 145 9.51 1.90 -10.97
N LEU A 146 9.28 3.19 -10.71
CA LEU A 146 10.15 3.98 -9.83
C LEU A 146 10.09 3.49 -8.38
N VAL A 147 8.89 3.14 -7.89
CA VAL A 147 8.71 2.57 -6.55
C VAL A 147 9.40 1.21 -6.46
N TYR A 148 9.21 0.35 -7.46
CA TYR A 148 9.85 -0.97 -7.51
C TYR A 148 11.38 -0.87 -7.57
N ALA A 149 11.92 0.02 -8.42
CA ALA A 149 13.34 0.28 -8.53
C ALA A 149 13.96 0.78 -7.22
N ALA A 150 13.25 1.64 -6.47
CA ALA A 150 13.69 2.07 -5.15
C ALA A 150 13.76 0.89 -4.15
N GLY A 151 12.85 -0.07 -4.25
CA GLY A 151 12.90 -1.33 -3.54
C GLY A 151 14.15 -2.15 -3.83
N VAL A 152 14.43 -2.38 -5.11
CA VAL A 152 15.62 -3.10 -5.56
C VAL A 152 16.89 -2.40 -5.08
N ALA A 153 17.00 -1.09 -5.26
CA ALA A 153 18.12 -0.30 -4.75
C ALA A 153 18.25 -0.42 -3.23
N SER A 154 17.13 -0.41 -2.50
CA SER A 154 17.13 -0.58 -1.05
C SER A 154 17.69 -1.93 -0.62
N ALA A 155 17.38 -3.01 -1.33
CA ALA A 155 17.95 -4.33 -1.07
C ALA A 155 19.45 -4.40 -1.43
N VAL A 156 19.84 -3.88 -2.60
CA VAL A 156 21.22 -3.93 -3.11
C VAL A 156 22.17 -3.11 -2.24
N PHE A 157 21.78 -1.90 -1.83
CA PHE A 157 22.56 -1.01 -0.97
C PHE A 157 22.25 -1.20 0.53
N GLY A 158 21.64 -2.32 0.88
CA GLY A 158 21.43 -2.73 2.27
C GLY A 158 22.74 -3.09 2.96
N ARG A 159 22.67 -3.34 4.27
CA ARG A 159 23.84 -3.68 5.10
C ARG A 159 23.55 -4.82 6.07
N LYS A 160 24.55 -5.66 6.31
CA LYS A 160 24.46 -6.71 7.34
C LYS A 160 24.61 -6.10 8.73
N THR A 161 23.75 -6.51 9.65
CA THR A 161 23.82 -6.13 11.07
C THR A 161 24.75 -7.06 11.84
N PRO A 162 25.20 -6.66 13.06
CA PRO A 162 25.91 -7.56 13.97
C PRO A 162 25.13 -8.84 14.30
N ALA A 163 23.79 -8.79 14.29
CA ALA A 163 22.92 -9.94 14.52
C ALA A 163 22.83 -10.89 13.30
N GLY A 164 23.44 -10.53 12.17
CA GLY A 164 23.43 -11.32 10.94
C GLY A 164 22.30 -11.00 9.97
N THR A 165 21.23 -10.34 10.42
CA THR A 165 20.12 -9.86 9.58
C THR A 165 20.61 -8.80 8.60
N PHE A 166 20.11 -8.84 7.37
CA PHE A 166 20.38 -7.82 6.36
C PHE A 166 19.33 -6.70 6.45
N LEU A 167 19.76 -5.47 6.72
CA LEU A 167 18.90 -4.29 6.75
C LEU A 167 18.81 -3.68 5.36
N PRO A 168 17.60 -3.34 4.89
CA PRO A 168 17.43 -2.57 3.67
C PRO A 168 17.98 -1.15 3.85
N ASN A 169 18.41 -0.54 2.76
CA ASN A 169 18.88 0.84 2.78
C ASN A 169 17.74 1.79 3.17
N GLU A 170 17.99 2.58 4.21
CA GLU A 170 17.01 3.46 4.84
C GLU A 170 16.50 4.53 3.88
N VAL A 171 17.39 5.20 3.14
CA VAL A 171 16.99 6.26 2.21
C VAL A 171 16.11 5.69 1.11
N TYR A 172 16.56 4.63 0.42
CA TYR A 172 15.84 4.07 -0.73
C TYR A 172 14.46 3.49 -0.36
N ALA A 173 14.35 2.79 0.77
CA ALA A 173 13.05 2.28 1.24
C ALA A 173 12.07 3.42 1.49
N ASN A 174 12.52 4.51 2.13
CA ASN A 174 11.65 5.63 2.48
C ASN A 174 11.28 6.48 1.27
N VAL A 175 12.19 6.75 0.32
CA VAL A 175 11.85 7.52 -0.89
C VAL A 175 10.87 6.77 -1.79
N GLY A 176 11.06 5.46 -1.97
CA GLY A 176 10.15 4.62 -2.76
C GLY A 176 8.76 4.58 -2.12
N ARG A 177 8.69 4.28 -0.82
CA ARG A 177 7.43 4.28 -0.08
C ARG A 177 6.72 5.64 -0.12
N ARG A 178 7.46 6.73 0.08
CA ARG A 178 6.93 8.10 0.03
C ARG A 178 6.34 8.40 -1.33
N HIS A 179 7.04 8.06 -2.41
CA HIS A 179 6.56 8.26 -3.77
C HIS A 179 5.25 7.50 -4.01
N ALA A 180 5.15 6.24 -3.58
CA ALA A 180 3.90 5.48 -3.66
C ALA A 180 2.76 6.15 -2.87
N GLY A 181 3.04 6.60 -1.64
CA GLY A 181 2.01 7.20 -0.77
C GLY A 181 1.46 8.51 -1.29
N LEU A 182 2.30 9.35 -1.91
CA LEU A 182 1.88 10.63 -2.48
C LEU A 182 1.08 10.46 -3.77
N ASN A 183 1.33 9.41 -4.55
CA ASN A 183 0.68 9.19 -5.83
C ASN A 183 -0.57 8.31 -5.75
N PHE A 184 -0.81 7.58 -4.66
CA PHE A 184 -1.90 6.59 -4.62
C PHE A 184 -3.28 7.17 -4.98
N TYR A 185 -3.66 8.33 -4.43
CA TYR A 185 -4.93 8.97 -4.81
C TYR A 185 -4.93 9.48 -6.25
N LYS A 186 -3.77 9.90 -6.78
CA LYS A 186 -3.63 10.29 -8.18
C LYS A 186 -3.80 9.09 -9.12
N GLU A 187 -3.32 7.90 -8.73
CA GLU A 187 -3.56 6.66 -9.48
C GLU A 187 -5.06 6.32 -9.56
N LEU A 188 -5.80 6.48 -8.45
CA LEU A 188 -7.25 6.30 -8.41
C LEU A 188 -7.99 7.36 -9.24
N GLU A 189 -7.53 8.61 -9.19
CA GLU A 189 -8.05 9.71 -10.03
C GLU A 189 -7.87 9.38 -11.52
N ILE A 190 -6.68 8.94 -11.92
CA ILE A 190 -6.40 8.51 -13.29
C ILE A 190 -7.34 7.39 -13.71
N LEU A 191 -7.58 6.38 -12.86
CA LEU A 191 -8.50 5.30 -13.18
C LEU A 191 -9.94 5.80 -13.36
N ALA A 192 -10.39 6.75 -12.53
CA ALA A 192 -11.69 7.38 -12.67
C ALA A 192 -11.80 8.16 -14.00
N GLU A 193 -10.75 8.88 -14.39
CA GLU A 193 -10.70 9.60 -15.67
C GLU A 193 -10.72 8.66 -16.88
N LEU A 194 -9.95 7.57 -16.84
CA LEU A 194 -9.86 6.59 -17.93
C LEU A 194 -11.18 5.81 -18.11
N SER A 195 -11.90 5.57 -17.03
CA SER A 195 -13.14 4.76 -17.02
C SER A 195 -14.42 5.57 -17.24
N GLY A 196 -14.38 6.88 -17.00
CA GLY A 196 -15.56 7.75 -17.07
C GLY A 196 -16.52 7.51 -15.91
N GLY A 197 -17.76 8.00 -16.03
CA GLY A 197 -18.73 7.95 -14.92
C GLY A 197 -19.37 6.59 -14.64
N LEU A 198 -19.24 5.61 -15.55
CA LEU A 198 -19.98 4.35 -15.48
C LEU A 198 -19.68 3.48 -14.26
N PRO A 199 -18.44 3.39 -13.73
CA PRO A 199 -18.20 2.60 -12.52
C PRO A 199 -19.07 3.01 -11.34
N ALA A 200 -19.46 4.30 -11.25
CA ALA A 200 -20.32 4.82 -10.19
C ALA A 200 -21.81 4.52 -10.38
N CYS A 201 -22.24 4.24 -11.61
CA CYS A 201 -23.64 3.96 -11.98
C CYS A 201 -23.80 2.64 -12.74
N LEU A 202 -22.86 1.71 -12.56
CA LEU A 202 -22.93 0.37 -13.12
C LEU A 202 -24.08 -0.40 -12.45
N PRO A 203 -24.98 -1.05 -13.21
CA PRO A 203 -25.97 -1.94 -12.62
C PRO A 203 -25.31 -3.01 -11.77
N PHE A 204 -25.93 -3.37 -10.64
CA PHE A 204 -25.38 -4.42 -9.78
C PHE A 204 -25.31 -5.76 -10.52
N ALA A 205 -24.40 -6.63 -10.08
CA ALA A 205 -24.19 -7.92 -10.74
C ALA A 205 -25.44 -8.82 -10.65
N GLU A 206 -26.28 -8.65 -9.64
CA GLU A 206 -27.60 -9.27 -9.56
C GLU A 206 -28.52 -8.86 -10.72
N ASP A 207 -28.55 -7.58 -11.08
CA ASP A 207 -29.35 -7.08 -12.22
C ASP A 207 -28.77 -7.56 -13.54
N TYR A 208 -27.44 -7.62 -13.66
CA TYR A 208 -26.77 -8.17 -14.84
C TYR A 208 -27.04 -9.66 -15.05
N LEU A 209 -27.25 -10.43 -13.98
CA LEU A 209 -27.60 -11.85 -14.04
C LEU A 209 -29.10 -12.09 -14.30
N ASN A 210 -29.94 -11.07 -14.20
CA ASN A 210 -31.37 -11.20 -14.48
C ASN A 210 -31.60 -11.42 -15.99
N PRO A 211 -32.27 -12.51 -16.42
CA PRO A 211 -32.45 -12.84 -17.83
C PRO A 211 -33.28 -11.82 -18.62
N GLU A 212 -34.15 -11.05 -17.95
CA GLU A 212 -34.94 -9.99 -18.58
C GLU A 212 -34.13 -8.70 -18.77
N LEU A 213 -33.27 -8.36 -17.80
CA LEU A 213 -32.49 -7.12 -17.81
C LEU A 213 -31.18 -7.25 -18.58
N ARG A 214 -30.53 -8.43 -18.53
CA ARG A 214 -29.22 -8.67 -19.16
C ARG A 214 -29.17 -8.22 -20.63
N PRO A 215 -30.12 -8.60 -21.51
CA PRO A 215 -30.09 -8.18 -22.91
C PRO A 215 -30.15 -6.66 -23.08
N LEU A 216 -30.86 -5.95 -22.19
CA LEU A 216 -30.96 -4.49 -22.20
C LEU A 216 -29.66 -3.86 -21.70
N ILE A 217 -29.11 -4.36 -20.59
CA ILE A 217 -27.84 -3.89 -20.05
C ILE A 217 -26.73 -4.05 -21.09
N GLU A 218 -26.62 -5.22 -21.73
CA GLU A 218 -25.62 -5.48 -22.76
C GLU A 218 -25.80 -4.59 -24.00
N LYS A 219 -27.06 -4.31 -24.39
CA LYS A 219 -27.36 -3.38 -25.48
C LYS A 219 -26.84 -1.96 -25.20
N TYR A 220 -27.04 -1.44 -23.98
CA TYR A 220 -26.67 -0.06 -23.63
C TYR A 220 -25.22 0.10 -23.13
N LEU A 221 -24.59 -0.98 -22.66
CA LEU A 221 -23.17 -0.98 -22.30
C LEU A 221 -22.22 -1.27 -23.46
N LYS A 222 -22.74 -1.57 -24.65
CA LYS A 222 -21.92 -1.83 -25.84
C LYS A 222 -20.95 -0.67 -26.11
N ARG A 223 -19.71 -1.01 -26.44
CA ARG A 223 -18.65 -0.07 -26.82
C ARG A 223 -18.14 -0.39 -28.22
N ARG A 224 -16.85 -0.66 -28.39
CA ARG A 224 -16.29 -1.10 -29.68
C ARG A 224 -17.04 -2.35 -30.17
N SER A 225 -17.31 -2.42 -31.47
CA SER A 225 -18.24 -3.40 -32.06
C SER A 225 -17.78 -4.86 -31.97
N ASP A 226 -16.48 -5.08 -31.86
CA ASP A 226 -15.78 -6.36 -31.74
C ASP A 226 -15.61 -6.83 -30.28
N VAL A 227 -15.97 -5.99 -29.29
CA VAL A 227 -15.88 -6.33 -27.87
C VAL A 227 -17.24 -6.81 -27.35
N PRO A 228 -17.33 -8.04 -26.78
CA PRO A 228 -18.55 -8.50 -26.12
C PRO A 228 -18.96 -7.56 -24.97
N ALA A 229 -20.23 -7.21 -24.88
CA ALA A 229 -20.74 -6.33 -23.83
C ALA A 229 -20.52 -6.90 -22.42
N GLU A 230 -20.51 -8.22 -22.27
CA GLU A 230 -20.12 -8.91 -21.03
C GLU A 230 -18.70 -8.52 -20.57
N HIS A 231 -17.74 -8.41 -21.49
CA HIS A 231 -16.36 -8.06 -21.13
C HIS A 231 -16.28 -6.61 -20.63
N VAL A 232 -17.03 -5.70 -21.27
CA VAL A 232 -17.15 -4.31 -20.82
C VAL A 232 -17.76 -4.24 -19.43
N TYR A 233 -18.86 -4.98 -19.19
CA TYR A 233 -19.50 -5.05 -17.89
C TYR A 233 -18.54 -5.57 -16.81
N ARG A 234 -17.82 -6.66 -17.06
CA ARG A 234 -16.87 -7.26 -16.11
C ARG A 234 -15.69 -6.33 -15.81
N CYS A 235 -15.17 -5.63 -16.81
CA CYS A 235 -14.11 -4.63 -16.62
C CYS A 235 -14.61 -3.48 -15.73
N LEU A 236 -15.78 -2.91 -16.05
CA LEU A 236 -16.39 -1.86 -15.24
C LEU A 236 -16.74 -2.34 -13.83
N PHE A 237 -17.14 -3.61 -13.65
CA PHE A 237 -17.37 -4.20 -12.34
C PHE A 237 -16.09 -4.22 -11.50
N GLY A 238 -14.95 -4.59 -12.09
CA GLY A 238 -13.64 -4.48 -11.45
C GLY A 238 -13.33 -3.05 -11.00
N ILE A 239 -13.46 -2.10 -11.91
CA ILE A 239 -13.20 -0.67 -11.65
C ILE A 239 -14.14 -0.11 -10.57
N SER A 240 -15.43 -0.47 -10.62
CA SER A 240 -16.42 -0.08 -9.62
C SER A 240 -16.07 -0.61 -8.23
N ASN A 241 -15.51 -1.82 -8.14
CA ASN A 241 -15.04 -2.33 -6.85
C ASN A 241 -13.81 -1.58 -6.34
N ILE A 242 -12.89 -1.16 -7.21
CA ILE A 242 -11.73 -0.35 -6.82
C ILE A 242 -12.16 1.04 -6.35
N LEU A 243 -13.07 1.71 -7.08
CA LEU A 243 -13.38 3.12 -6.87
C LEU A 243 -14.60 3.38 -5.97
N CYS A 244 -15.57 2.47 -5.92
CA CYS A 244 -16.91 2.75 -5.40
C CYS A 244 -17.38 1.77 -4.31
N SER A 245 -16.58 0.78 -3.93
CA SER A 245 -16.98 -0.22 -2.92
C SER A 245 -16.43 0.07 -1.53
N SER A 246 -16.95 -0.64 -0.52
CA SER A 246 -16.43 -0.56 0.86
C SER A 246 -14.95 -0.95 0.94
N ILE A 247 -14.53 -2.00 0.24
CA ILE A 247 -13.13 -2.44 0.20
C ILE A 247 -12.26 -1.45 -0.58
N GLY A 248 -12.78 -0.87 -1.66
CA GLY A 248 -12.09 0.19 -2.40
C GLY A 248 -11.77 1.40 -1.50
N GLY A 249 -12.73 1.83 -0.68
CA GLY A 249 -12.52 2.91 0.30
C GLY A 249 -11.48 2.57 1.38
N VAL A 250 -11.44 1.32 1.86
CA VAL A 250 -10.39 0.86 2.79
C VAL A 250 -9.02 0.89 2.13
N GLN A 251 -8.92 0.31 0.94
CA GLN A 251 -7.69 0.24 0.17
C GLN A 251 -7.18 1.64 -0.23
N ALA A 252 -8.08 2.61 -0.47
CA ALA A 252 -7.73 4.03 -0.66
C ALA A 252 -6.91 4.59 0.52
N VAL A 253 -7.41 4.40 1.74
CA VAL A 253 -6.75 4.90 2.95
C VAL A 253 -5.51 4.09 3.29
N ALA A 254 -5.59 2.75 3.23
CA ALA A 254 -4.48 1.84 3.49
C ALA A 254 -3.35 1.98 2.45
N GLY A 255 -3.70 2.34 1.22
CA GLY A 255 -2.79 2.73 0.14
C GLY A 255 -1.79 3.78 0.57
N VAL A 256 -2.30 4.81 1.26
CA VAL A 256 -1.51 5.95 1.73
C VAL A 256 -0.88 5.71 3.10
N HIS A 257 -1.57 5.05 4.03
CA HIS A 257 -1.15 5.00 5.44
C HIS A 257 -0.59 3.66 5.91
N GLY A 258 -0.72 2.58 5.15
CA GLY A 258 -0.37 1.24 5.64
C GLY A 258 1.11 1.02 5.98
N GLY A 259 2.01 1.84 5.42
CA GLY A 259 3.44 1.89 5.79
C GLY A 259 3.84 3.06 6.69
N GLY A 260 2.85 3.76 7.26
CA GLY A 260 2.99 5.10 7.84
C GLY A 260 2.54 6.20 6.86
N SER A 261 2.19 7.35 7.42
CA SER A 261 1.83 8.56 6.64
C SER A 261 3.09 9.16 5.98
N PRO A 262 3.01 9.70 4.75
CA PRO A 262 4.15 10.27 4.00
C PRO A 262 5.10 11.21 4.80
N VAL A 263 4.56 11.95 5.76
CA VAL A 263 5.34 12.82 6.67
C VAL A 263 6.37 12.05 7.49
N MET A 264 6.07 10.80 7.85
CA MET A 264 7.00 9.96 8.60
C MET A 264 8.18 9.53 7.73
N GLU A 265 7.97 9.28 6.43
CA GLU A 265 9.06 9.06 5.48
C GLU A 265 9.87 10.35 5.29
N ASP A 266 9.25 11.53 5.22
CA ASP A 266 9.96 12.82 5.17
C ASP A 266 10.92 12.99 6.35
N ILE A 267 10.45 12.73 7.57
CA ILE A 267 11.26 12.81 8.79
C ILE A 267 12.45 11.84 8.73
N VAL A 268 12.24 10.61 8.26
CA VAL A 268 13.31 9.62 8.15
C VAL A 268 14.31 10.00 7.07
N ILE A 269 13.86 10.44 5.90
CA ILE A 269 14.73 10.92 4.82
C ILE A 269 15.55 12.11 5.31
N TRP A 270 14.94 13.08 5.99
CA TRP A 270 15.64 14.22 6.56
C TRP A 270 16.79 13.81 7.49
N ARG A 271 16.58 12.78 8.30
CA ARG A 271 17.58 12.29 9.28
C ARG A 271 18.67 11.42 8.66
N THR A 272 18.36 10.72 7.58
CA THR A 272 19.24 9.68 7.01
C THR A 272 19.95 10.12 5.73
N TYR A 273 19.42 11.14 5.03
CA TYR A 273 20.03 11.69 3.82
C TYR A 273 21.12 12.71 4.16
N ASN A 274 22.29 12.56 3.54
CA ASN A 274 23.44 13.41 3.86
C ASN A 274 23.41 14.75 3.09
N PHE A 275 22.60 15.69 3.59
CA PHE A 275 22.51 17.05 3.02
C PHE A 275 23.78 17.88 3.22
N GLU A 276 24.54 17.65 4.30
CA GLU A 276 25.84 18.31 4.52
C GLU A 276 26.81 17.99 3.38
N LYS A 277 26.84 16.73 2.95
CA LYS A 277 27.67 16.31 1.82
C LYS A 277 27.30 17.04 0.52
N LYS A 278 26.01 17.27 0.29
CA LYS A 278 25.56 18.02 -0.89
C LYS A 278 25.98 19.50 -0.82
N LYS A 279 26.02 20.07 0.39
CA LYS A 279 26.58 21.41 0.61
C LYS A 279 28.09 21.46 0.38
N GLU A 280 28.83 20.42 0.74
CA GLU A 280 30.28 20.34 0.45
C GLU A 280 30.55 20.36 -1.06
N ILE A 281 29.77 19.61 -1.85
CA ILE A 281 29.85 19.65 -3.33
C ILE A 281 29.64 21.07 -3.84
N ALA A 282 28.59 21.76 -3.38
CA ALA A 282 28.33 23.13 -3.79
C ALA A 282 29.48 24.08 -3.41
N LYS A 283 30.00 23.97 -2.18
CA LYS A 283 31.14 24.78 -1.70
C LYS A 283 32.39 24.58 -2.56
N TYR A 284 32.69 23.33 -2.94
CA TYR A 284 33.80 23.03 -3.83
C TYR A 284 33.62 23.69 -5.20
N LEU A 285 32.46 23.50 -5.83
CA LEU A 285 32.20 24.01 -7.19
C LEU A 285 32.27 25.54 -7.31
N VAL A 286 31.98 26.28 -6.23
CA VAL A 286 32.03 27.75 -6.22
C VAL A 286 33.29 28.32 -5.58
N GLY A 287 34.28 27.49 -5.23
CA GLY A 287 35.56 27.92 -4.67
C GLY A 287 35.50 28.39 -3.22
N ILE A 288 34.48 27.98 -2.44
CA ILE A 288 34.45 28.17 -0.97
C ILE A 288 35.34 27.12 -0.27
N SER A 289 35.57 25.97 -0.91
CA SER A 289 36.44 24.90 -0.43
C SER A 289 37.32 24.39 -1.57
N ASP A 290 38.60 24.16 -1.30
CA ASP A 290 39.53 23.56 -2.27
C ASP A 290 39.51 22.02 -2.23
N GLN A 291 38.87 21.43 -1.22
CA GLN A 291 38.76 19.97 -1.07
C GLN A 291 37.60 19.41 -1.90
N ILE A 292 37.92 18.43 -2.74
CA ILE A 292 36.93 17.59 -3.44
C ILE A 292 36.24 16.70 -2.40
N PRO A 293 34.90 16.74 -2.29
CA PRO A 293 34.19 15.86 -1.36
C PRO A 293 34.33 14.39 -1.79
N GLU A 294 34.80 13.52 -0.89
CA GLU A 294 34.88 12.05 -1.12
C GLU A 294 33.52 11.36 -0.97
N ASP A 295 33.19 10.37 -1.80
CA ASP A 295 31.89 9.65 -1.75
C ASP A 295 31.65 8.86 -0.46
#